data_AF-A0A374TAC6-F1
#
_entry.id   AF-A0A374TAC6-F1
#
_cell.length_a   1.000
_cell.length_b   1.000
_cell.length_c   1.000
_cell.angle_alpha   90.00
_cell.angle_beta   90.00
_cell.angle_gamma   90.00
#
_symmetry.space_group_name_H-M   'P 1'
#
loop_
_entity.id
_entity.type
_entity.pdbx_description
1 polymer ?
#
loop_
_entity_poly.entity_id
_entity_poly.type
_entity_poly.pdbx_seq_one_letter_code
_entity_poly.pdbx_strand_id
1 'polypeptide(L)'
;MNSIGILYTLRNSSEPSKNNVSAELHINYWKVPIRNGAYKRFLDFGIFINDVARDVSSVSFYFPFKVEAQSLKDLGESLSKSELLCTLFNNDYVVRNINGSPSYFCISPSSNSEKAHPFWLYVLGENNFKVSDIKPNGSIVNVQILSTPKKNGGIQPASNDKKPKRNLYFRFRVEDIPENSVFYEENISNDFLQSAFSKTEMIDFRINEVREMNPKAYEEITKDKTFLPFSKIHFFFVGSSEDEQIAGNTDYKDCRLLNYDRWQAYIGDNYDNTRKLIAYHWCWKGDANDQTRDRYSIFIKTVYKSIKWKTILKYCSVVFGLSLVSAIVWDAIKAFPCFINWIVELCK
;
A
#
# COMPACT_ATOMS: atom_id res chain seq x y z
N MET A 1 -6.41 3.52 -16.80
CA MET A 1 -5.54 3.41 -15.59
C MET A 1 -4.73 2.14 -15.73
N ASN A 2 -3.69 1.90 -14.92
CA ASN A 2 -2.88 0.71 -15.13
C ASN A 2 -3.12 -0.34 -14.04
N SER A 3 -3.13 -1.61 -14.44
CA SER A 3 -3.40 -2.76 -13.56
C SER A 3 -2.11 -3.52 -13.22
N ILE A 4 -1.99 -3.94 -11.95
CA ILE A 4 -0.91 -4.83 -11.50
C ILE A 4 -1.32 -6.27 -11.79
N GLY A 5 -0.42 -7.04 -12.40
CA GLY A 5 -0.62 -8.47 -12.65
C GLY A 5 0.02 -9.31 -11.55
N ILE A 6 -0.70 -10.28 -10.98
CA ILE A 6 -0.14 -11.27 -10.04
C ILE A 6 -0.35 -12.65 -10.63
N LEU A 7 0.76 -13.31 -10.96
CA LEU A 7 0.79 -14.59 -11.66
C LEU A 7 1.63 -15.60 -10.88
N TYR A 8 1.49 -16.88 -11.19
CA TYR A 8 2.32 -17.93 -10.61
C TYR A 8 2.76 -18.94 -11.67
N THR A 9 3.81 -19.68 -11.32
CA THR A 9 4.31 -20.82 -12.09
C THR A 9 4.39 -22.04 -11.18
N LEU A 10 4.12 -23.22 -11.73
CA LEU A 10 4.29 -24.49 -11.02
C LEU A 10 5.70 -25.05 -11.22
N ARG A 11 6.15 -25.95 -10.34
CA ARG A 11 7.45 -26.64 -10.46
C ARG A 11 7.44 -27.73 -11.53
N ASN A 12 6.32 -28.44 -11.67
CA ASN A 12 6.14 -29.48 -12.67
C ASN A 12 5.14 -28.96 -13.72
N SER A 13 5.64 -28.71 -14.92
CA SER A 13 4.93 -28.10 -16.05
C SER A 13 4.02 -29.06 -16.83
N SER A 14 3.65 -30.22 -16.28
CA SER A 14 2.54 -31.01 -16.82
C SER A 14 1.28 -30.16 -16.71
N GLU A 15 0.58 -29.96 -17.83
CA GLU A 15 -0.57 -29.06 -18.00
C GLU A 15 -1.38 -28.91 -16.71
N PRO A 16 -1.75 -27.68 -16.32
CA PRO A 16 -2.55 -27.49 -15.14
C PRO A 16 -3.87 -28.23 -15.36
N SER A 17 -3.99 -29.44 -14.81
CA SER A 17 -5.26 -29.82 -14.23
C SER A 17 -5.65 -28.61 -13.40
N LYS A 18 -6.81 -28.04 -13.69
CA LYS A 18 -7.48 -26.87 -13.09
C LYS A 18 -7.60 -26.93 -11.55
N ASN A 19 -6.56 -27.36 -10.85
CA ASN A 19 -6.62 -27.88 -9.51
C ASN A 19 -5.88 -26.94 -8.55
N ASN A 20 -6.69 -26.24 -7.78
CA ASN A 20 -6.53 -26.03 -6.34
C ASN A 20 -5.41 -25.12 -5.82
N VAL A 21 -4.65 -24.41 -6.68
CA VAL A 21 -3.89 -23.27 -6.16
C VAL A 21 -4.91 -22.22 -5.72
N SER A 22 -4.78 -21.77 -4.48
CA SER A 22 -5.59 -20.72 -3.89
C SER A 22 -4.69 -19.93 -2.96
N ALA A 23 -4.78 -18.61 -2.99
CA ALA A 23 -3.97 -17.74 -2.15
C ALA A 23 -4.79 -16.68 -1.40
N GLU A 24 -4.23 -16.16 -0.31
CA GLU A 24 -4.66 -14.88 0.25
C GLU A 24 -3.69 -13.78 -0.17
N LEU A 25 -4.23 -12.65 -0.64
CA LEU A 25 -3.48 -11.46 -1.02
C LEU A 25 -3.58 -10.41 0.06
N HIS A 26 -2.45 -9.98 0.63
CA HIS A 26 -2.38 -8.90 1.61
C HIS A 26 -1.64 -7.72 0.98
N ILE A 27 -2.33 -6.60 0.79
CA ILE A 27 -1.75 -5.36 0.28
C ILE A 27 -1.83 -4.31 1.36
N ASN A 28 -0.71 -3.64 1.64
CA ASN A 28 -0.74 -2.42 2.43
C ASN A 28 -0.15 -1.28 1.61
N TYR A 29 -0.94 -0.25 1.36
CA TYR A 29 -0.44 1.04 0.92
C TYR A 29 -0.16 1.90 2.15
N TRP A 30 1.09 2.32 2.28
CA TRP A 30 1.54 3.14 3.38
C TRP A 30 1.80 4.56 2.91
N LYS A 31 1.17 5.53 3.56
CA LYS A 31 1.40 6.96 3.42
C LYS A 31 1.90 7.48 4.77
N VAL A 32 3.22 7.46 4.94
CA VAL A 32 3.88 7.69 6.23
C VAL A 32 4.46 9.11 6.28
N PRO A 33 4.09 9.96 7.24
CA PRO A 33 4.64 11.30 7.34
C PRO A 33 6.11 11.28 7.72
N ILE A 34 6.91 12.13 7.08
CA ILE A 34 8.31 12.36 7.40
C ILE A 34 8.51 13.77 7.96
N ARG A 35 9.60 13.98 8.71
CA ARG A 35 9.85 15.21 9.51
C ARG A 35 9.73 16.54 8.75
N ASN A 36 9.82 16.53 7.42
CA ASN A 36 9.68 17.72 6.55
C ASN A 36 8.24 18.01 6.10
N GLY A 37 7.23 17.33 6.67
CA GLY A 37 5.83 17.49 6.29
C GLY A 37 5.45 16.82 4.95
N ALA A 38 6.38 16.11 4.33
CA ALA A 38 6.12 15.25 3.19
C ALA A 38 5.68 13.85 3.66
N TYR A 39 5.29 12.99 2.71
CA TYR A 39 4.91 11.61 2.97
C TYR A 39 5.82 10.65 2.18
N LYS A 40 6.36 9.64 2.85
CA LYS A 40 6.95 8.47 2.18
C LYS A 40 5.83 7.50 1.81
N ARG A 41 5.85 7.02 0.58
CA ARG A 41 4.87 6.06 0.04
C ARG A 41 5.54 4.77 -0.35
N PHE A 42 4.93 3.65 0.03
CA PHE A 42 5.38 2.31 -0.34
C PHE A 42 4.23 1.31 -0.28
N LEU A 43 4.39 0.21 -0.99
CA LEU A 43 3.42 -0.88 -1.07
C LEU A 43 4.05 -2.13 -0.49
N ASP A 44 3.34 -2.78 0.42
CA ASP A 44 3.68 -4.13 0.82
C ASP A 44 2.77 -5.13 0.11
N PHE A 45 3.36 -6.23 -0.35
CA PHE A 45 2.66 -7.39 -0.87
C PHE A 45 2.98 -8.60 0.00
N GLY A 46 1.94 -9.20 0.57
CA GLY A 46 1.99 -10.48 1.25
C GLY A 46 1.17 -11.51 0.49
N ILE A 47 1.76 -12.67 0.24
CA ILE A 47 1.07 -13.80 -0.40
C ILE A 47 1.04 -14.96 0.56
N PHE A 48 -0.16 -15.43 0.88
CA PHE A 48 -0.39 -16.65 1.63
C PHE A 48 -0.84 -17.74 0.66
N ILE A 49 0.04 -18.66 0.28
CA ILE A 49 -0.31 -19.80 -0.57
C ILE A 49 -0.93 -20.89 0.29
N ASN A 50 -2.17 -21.27 -0.02
CA ASN A 50 -2.90 -22.30 0.72
C ASN A 50 -2.51 -23.69 0.21
N ASP A 51 -2.20 -24.60 1.13
CA ASP A 51 -2.08 -26.06 0.97
C ASP A 51 -1.00 -26.63 0.01
N VAL A 52 -0.66 -25.93 -1.08
CA VAL A 52 0.12 -26.43 -2.23
C VAL A 52 1.44 -25.70 -2.44
N ALA A 53 2.02 -25.11 -1.39
CA ALA A 53 3.23 -24.29 -1.50
C ALA A 53 4.44 -24.99 -2.16
N ARG A 54 4.49 -26.33 -2.13
CA ARG A 54 5.58 -27.10 -2.79
C ARG A 54 5.44 -27.19 -4.29
N ASP A 55 4.22 -27.03 -4.80
CA ASP A 55 3.93 -27.18 -6.21
C ASP A 55 4.18 -25.87 -6.95
N VAL A 56 4.21 -24.74 -6.22
CA VAL A 56 4.52 -23.41 -6.75
C VAL A 56 6.04 -23.20 -6.84
N SER A 57 6.52 -22.78 -8.00
CA SER A 57 7.93 -22.43 -8.24
C SER A 57 8.20 -20.94 -8.02
N SER A 58 7.28 -20.08 -8.46
CA SER A 58 7.41 -18.63 -8.28
C SER A 58 6.06 -17.91 -8.30
N VAL A 59 6.04 -16.71 -7.72
CA VAL A 59 4.94 -15.74 -7.87
C VAL A 59 5.52 -14.50 -8.53
N SER A 60 4.90 -14.06 -9.63
CA SER A 60 5.34 -12.92 -10.42
C SER A 60 4.39 -11.76 -10.27
N PHE A 61 4.96 -10.57 -10.11
CA PHE A 61 4.23 -9.31 -10.00
C PHE A 61 4.61 -8.44 -11.19
N TYR A 62 3.66 -8.22 -12.09
CA TYR A 62 3.77 -7.20 -13.12
C TYR A 62 3.33 -5.86 -12.53
N PHE A 63 4.24 -4.89 -12.56
CA PHE A 63 3.97 -3.51 -12.20
C PHE A 63 3.91 -2.67 -13.48
N PRO A 64 2.88 -1.83 -13.65
CA PRO A 64 2.78 -0.95 -14.82
C PRO A 64 3.63 0.32 -14.70
N PHE A 65 4.75 0.19 -14.01
CA PHE A 65 5.75 1.22 -13.78
C PHE A 65 7.09 0.51 -13.53
N LYS A 66 8.17 1.26 -13.66
CA LYS A 66 9.51 0.73 -13.45
C LYS A 66 9.71 0.37 -11.99
N VAL A 67 10.19 -0.83 -11.71
CA VAL A 67 10.61 -1.28 -10.39
C VAL A 67 12.08 -1.67 -10.47
N GLU A 68 12.88 -1.19 -9.53
CA GLU A 68 14.31 -1.50 -9.47
C GLU A 68 14.58 -2.47 -8.33
N ALA A 69 15.60 -3.34 -8.47
CA ALA A 69 15.88 -4.37 -7.46
C ALA A 69 16.16 -3.77 -6.08
N GLN A 70 16.84 -2.62 -6.02
CA GLN A 70 17.12 -1.88 -4.79
C GLN A 70 15.87 -1.33 -4.07
N SER A 71 14.74 -1.17 -4.77
CA SER A 71 13.50 -0.73 -4.13
C SER A 71 12.70 -1.89 -3.53
N LEU A 72 13.15 -3.12 -3.72
CA LEU A 72 12.55 -4.32 -3.14
C LEU A 72 13.17 -4.62 -1.78
N LYS A 73 12.32 -4.81 -0.77
CA LYS A 73 12.75 -5.13 0.59
C LYS A 73 11.97 -6.30 1.16
N ASP A 74 12.66 -7.30 1.68
CA ASP A 74 12.03 -8.37 2.45
C ASP A 74 11.40 -7.83 3.74
N LEU A 75 10.24 -8.38 4.09
CA LEU A 75 9.57 -8.10 5.35
C LEU A 75 9.41 -9.37 6.20
N GLY A 76 9.78 -10.54 5.69
CA GLY A 76 9.72 -11.81 6.42
C GLY A 76 10.56 -11.80 7.69
N GLU A 77 11.77 -11.26 7.64
CA GLU A 77 12.66 -11.20 8.81
C GLU A 77 12.04 -10.36 9.95
N SER A 78 11.41 -9.23 9.61
CA SER A 78 10.72 -8.40 10.61
C SER A 78 9.52 -9.13 11.23
N LEU A 79 8.83 -9.96 10.43
CA LEU A 79 7.70 -10.78 10.86
C LEU A 79 8.10 -12.05 11.60
N SER A 80 9.38 -12.42 11.65
CA SER A 80 9.84 -13.51 12.53
C SER A 80 9.69 -13.17 14.01
N LYS A 81 9.51 -11.88 14.34
CA LYS A 81 9.17 -11.40 15.68
C LYS A 81 7.68 -11.65 15.96
N SER A 82 7.40 -12.51 16.95
CA SER A 82 6.05 -12.95 17.31
C SER A 82 5.07 -11.77 17.51
N GLU A 83 5.46 -10.70 18.22
CA GLU A 83 4.55 -9.57 18.47
C GLU A 83 4.04 -8.89 17.18
N LEU A 84 4.94 -8.63 16.23
CA LEU A 84 4.57 -7.98 14.97
C LEU A 84 3.74 -8.91 14.08
N LEU A 85 4.09 -10.18 14.03
CA LEU A 85 3.32 -11.20 13.32
C LEU A 85 1.89 -11.30 13.86
N CYS A 86 1.75 -11.38 15.18
CA CYS A 86 0.44 -11.45 15.84
C CYS A 86 -0.38 -10.20 15.57
N THR A 87 0.27 -9.02 15.58
CA THR A 87 -0.38 -7.75 15.24
C THR A 87 -0.84 -7.69 13.79
N LEU A 88 -0.03 -8.19 12.85
CA LEU A 88 -0.36 -8.22 11.42
C LEU A 88 -1.56 -9.13 11.12
N PHE A 89 -1.55 -10.35 11.68
CA PHE A 89 -2.60 -11.34 11.43
C PHE A 89 -3.79 -11.25 12.40
N ASN A 90 -3.71 -10.38 13.41
CA ASN A 90 -4.68 -10.25 14.49
C ASN A 90 -5.03 -11.61 15.14
N ASN A 91 -4.00 -12.40 15.43
CA ASN A 91 -4.11 -13.74 16.00
C ASN A 91 -2.84 -14.07 16.78
N ASP A 92 -2.95 -14.92 17.80
CA ASP A 92 -1.79 -15.33 18.60
C ASP A 92 -1.04 -16.49 17.94
N TYR A 93 0.24 -16.25 17.64
CA TYR A 93 1.12 -17.20 16.99
C TYR A 93 2.45 -17.36 17.72
N VAL A 94 2.95 -18.59 17.70
CA VAL A 94 4.31 -18.95 18.11
C VAL A 94 5.17 -19.13 16.87
N VAL A 95 6.34 -18.50 16.88
CA VAL A 95 7.36 -18.61 15.83
C VAL A 95 8.44 -19.59 16.26
N ARG A 96 8.78 -20.55 15.40
CA ARG A 96 9.85 -21.53 15.65
C ARG A 96 10.78 -21.67 14.45
N ASN A 97 12.07 -21.80 14.71
CA ASN A 97 13.05 -22.14 13.67
C ASN A 97 12.82 -23.56 13.14
N ILE A 98 13.13 -23.78 11.86
CA ILE A 98 13.09 -25.10 11.24
C ILE A 98 14.51 -25.60 10.98
N ASN A 99 14.89 -26.70 11.64
CA ASN A 99 16.20 -27.31 11.44
C ASN A 99 16.44 -27.67 9.97
N GLY A 100 17.58 -27.24 9.43
CA GLY A 100 17.96 -27.46 8.04
C GLY A 100 17.22 -26.58 7.01
N SER A 101 16.43 -25.59 7.45
CA SER A 101 15.73 -24.63 6.57
C SER A 101 15.81 -23.20 7.14
N PRO A 102 17.00 -22.56 7.12
CA PRO A 102 17.25 -21.31 7.85
C PRO A 102 16.42 -20.11 7.37
N SER A 103 16.01 -20.09 6.11
CA SER A 103 15.14 -19.02 5.57
C SER A 103 13.66 -19.20 5.94
N TYR A 104 13.30 -20.24 6.70
CA TYR A 104 11.92 -20.55 7.03
C TYR A 104 11.69 -20.61 8.53
N PHE A 105 10.58 -20.03 8.95
CA PHE A 105 10.04 -20.19 10.29
C PHE A 105 8.72 -20.97 10.25
N CYS A 106 8.52 -21.87 11.22
CA CYS A 106 7.26 -22.55 11.44
C CYS A 106 6.39 -21.66 12.34
N ILE A 107 5.25 -21.24 11.80
CA ILE A 107 4.25 -20.48 12.53
C ILE A 107 3.14 -21.42 12.97
N SER A 108 2.82 -21.43 14.25
CA SER A 108 1.75 -22.26 14.80
C SER A 108 0.84 -21.44 15.71
N PRO A 109 -0.48 -21.63 15.65
CA PRO A 109 -1.40 -20.97 16.57
C PRO A 109 -1.04 -21.26 18.04
N SER A 110 -1.10 -20.26 18.90
CA SER A 110 -0.85 -20.42 20.35
C SER A 110 -2.01 -21.13 21.07
N SER A 111 -3.22 -21.03 20.52
CA SER A 111 -4.44 -21.65 21.01
C SER A 111 -5.13 -22.45 19.91
N ASN A 112 -5.96 -23.43 20.27
CA ASN A 112 -6.81 -24.19 19.34
C ASN A 112 -7.96 -23.31 18.80
N SER A 113 -7.64 -22.17 18.21
CA SER A 113 -8.59 -21.39 17.42
C SER A 113 -8.81 -22.12 16.10
N GLU A 114 -10.04 -22.56 15.84
CA GLU A 114 -10.42 -23.22 14.57
C GLU A 114 -10.13 -22.35 13.33
N LYS A 115 -9.96 -21.04 13.50
CA LYS A 115 -9.73 -20.08 12.42
C LYS A 115 -8.25 -19.86 12.07
N ALA A 116 -7.33 -20.35 12.91
CA ALA A 116 -5.90 -20.14 12.73
C ALA A 116 -5.23 -21.44 12.27
N HIS A 117 -4.56 -21.40 11.12
CA HIS A 117 -3.86 -22.55 10.56
C HIS A 117 -2.34 -22.36 10.67
N PRO A 118 -1.57 -23.43 10.92
CA PRO A 118 -0.11 -23.35 10.85
C PRO A 118 0.36 -23.10 9.41
N PHE A 119 1.48 -22.40 9.28
CA PHE A 119 2.09 -22.07 7.99
C PHE A 119 3.61 -21.86 8.11
N TRP A 120 4.31 -21.89 6.99
CA TRP A 120 5.71 -21.47 6.91
C TRP A 120 5.80 -19.99 6.59
N LEU A 121 6.53 -19.22 7.38
CA LEU A 121 6.97 -17.87 7.02
C LEU A 121 8.29 -17.99 6.27
N TYR A 122 8.36 -17.48 5.04
CA TYR A 122 9.55 -17.49 4.21
C TYR A 122 10.19 -16.11 4.13
N VAL A 123 11.43 -16.02 4.62
CA VAL A 123 12.26 -14.83 4.52
C VAL A 123 12.94 -14.80 3.17
N LEU A 124 12.74 -13.72 2.44
CA LEU A 124 13.28 -13.53 1.09
C LEU A 124 14.66 -12.87 1.18
N GLY A 125 15.60 -13.36 0.39
CA GLY A 125 16.89 -12.71 0.11
C GLY A 125 16.93 -12.12 -1.29
N GLU A 126 18.03 -11.45 -1.63
CA GLU A 126 18.23 -10.85 -2.96
C GLU A 126 18.09 -11.88 -4.09
N ASN A 127 18.58 -13.10 -3.88
CA ASN A 127 18.49 -14.21 -4.84
C ASN A 127 17.06 -14.72 -5.07
N ASN A 128 16.10 -14.34 -4.23
CA ASN A 128 14.69 -14.66 -4.44
C ASN A 128 14.04 -13.71 -5.44
N PHE A 129 14.58 -12.52 -5.68
CA PHE A 129 14.00 -11.55 -6.59
C PHE A 129 14.69 -11.59 -7.95
N LYS A 130 13.91 -11.75 -9.01
CA LYS A 130 14.36 -11.46 -10.38
C LYS A 130 13.50 -10.36 -10.96
N VAL A 131 14.15 -9.25 -11.29
CA VAL A 131 13.48 -8.07 -11.87
C VAL A 131 13.85 -7.99 -13.34
N SER A 132 12.86 -7.80 -14.20
CA SER A 132 13.08 -7.54 -15.62
C SER A 132 12.08 -6.53 -16.16
N ASP A 133 12.49 -5.73 -17.12
CA ASP A 133 11.61 -4.77 -17.78
C ASP A 133 10.70 -5.46 -18.82
N ILE A 134 9.48 -4.96 -18.95
CA ILE A 134 8.47 -5.44 -19.90
C ILE A 134 8.17 -4.32 -20.89
N LYS A 135 8.19 -4.63 -22.19
CA LYS A 135 7.88 -3.65 -23.24
C LYS A 135 6.37 -3.64 -23.53
N PRO A 136 5.75 -2.47 -23.84
CA PRO A 136 6.35 -1.15 -24.01
C PRO A 136 6.56 -0.37 -22.70
N ASN A 137 5.95 -0.79 -21.59
CA ASN A 137 6.12 -0.17 -20.27
C ASN A 137 5.83 -1.18 -19.16
N GLY A 138 6.56 -1.09 -18.05
CA GLY A 138 6.38 -1.88 -16.83
C GLY A 138 7.62 -2.70 -16.47
N SER A 139 7.57 -3.28 -15.27
CA SER A 139 8.58 -4.23 -14.80
C SER A 139 7.87 -5.45 -14.21
N ILE A 140 8.49 -6.62 -14.35
CA ILE A 140 8.06 -7.85 -13.68
C ILE A 140 9.04 -8.20 -12.57
N VAL A 141 8.52 -8.43 -11.37
CA VAL A 141 9.25 -8.91 -10.21
C VAL A 141 8.85 -10.36 -9.98
N ASN A 142 9.74 -11.30 -10.26
CA ASN A 142 9.55 -12.71 -10.04
C ASN A 142 10.14 -13.10 -8.67
N VAL A 143 9.27 -13.47 -7.73
CA VAL A 143 9.64 -13.96 -6.39
C VAL A 143 9.75 -15.48 -6.44
N GLN A 144 10.98 -15.98 -6.36
CA GLN A 144 11.31 -17.40 -6.53
C GLN A 144 11.23 -18.15 -5.20
N ILE A 145 10.49 -19.27 -5.19
CA ILE A 145 10.46 -20.20 -4.06
C ILE A 145 11.53 -21.26 -4.31
N LEU A 146 12.77 -20.95 -3.95
CA LEU A 146 13.97 -21.73 -4.31
C LEU A 146 14.00 -23.12 -3.67
N SER A 147 13.47 -23.25 -2.47
CA SER A 147 13.37 -24.54 -1.77
C SER A 147 12.06 -24.59 -0.99
N THR A 148 11.81 -25.69 -0.30
CA THR A 148 10.78 -25.75 0.75
C THR A 148 11.30 -26.67 1.84
N PRO A 149 10.95 -26.47 3.12
CA PRO A 149 11.38 -27.37 4.18
C PRO A 149 11.13 -28.85 3.86
N LYS A 150 12.10 -29.73 4.17
CA LYS A 150 11.96 -31.19 4.04
C LYS A 150 11.02 -31.73 5.15
N LYS A 151 10.36 -32.89 4.93
CA LYS A 151 9.31 -33.46 5.83
C LYS A 151 8.16 -32.48 6.07
N ASN A 152 7.51 -32.38 7.23
CA ASN A 152 6.44 -31.36 7.42
C ASN A 152 6.97 -30.01 7.92
N GLY A 153 8.29 -29.83 8.06
CA GLY A 153 8.87 -28.57 8.52
C GLY A 153 8.25 -28.04 9.82
N GLY A 154 7.90 -28.93 10.77
CA GLY A 154 7.24 -28.58 12.03
C GLY A 154 5.72 -28.41 11.97
N ILE A 155 5.09 -28.38 10.78
CA ILE A 155 3.63 -28.31 10.65
C ILE A 155 3.04 -29.71 10.91
N GLN A 156 2.26 -29.85 11.98
CA GLN A 156 1.52 -31.08 12.23
C GLN A 156 0.18 -31.04 11.47
N PRO A 157 -0.26 -32.16 10.86
CA PRO A 157 -1.61 -32.24 10.31
C PRO A 157 -2.63 -32.07 11.44
N ALA A 158 -3.76 -31.42 11.14
CA ALA A 158 -4.91 -31.45 12.04
C ALA A 158 -5.35 -32.91 12.22
N SER A 159 -5.93 -33.24 13.39
CA SER A 159 -6.26 -34.61 13.81
C SER A 159 -7.12 -35.41 12.81
N ASN A 160 -7.79 -34.73 11.87
CA ASN A 160 -8.68 -35.34 10.87
C ASN A 160 -8.14 -35.31 9.42
N ASP A 161 -7.00 -34.66 9.15
CA ASP A 161 -6.49 -34.51 7.78
C ASP A 161 -5.54 -35.66 7.39
N LYS A 162 -5.83 -36.33 6.27
CA LYS A 162 -4.98 -37.41 5.71
C LYS A 162 -3.60 -36.93 5.25
N LYS A 163 -3.45 -35.63 4.97
CA LYS A 163 -2.19 -35.01 4.54
C LYS A 163 -2.01 -33.65 5.22
N PRO A 164 -0.79 -33.30 5.65
CA PRO A 164 -0.51 -32.00 6.24
C PRO A 164 -0.69 -30.90 5.17
N LYS A 165 -1.53 -29.92 5.49
CA LYS A 165 -1.68 -28.67 4.74
C LYS A 165 -0.35 -27.91 4.72
N ARG A 166 0.14 -27.54 3.54
CA ARG A 166 1.46 -26.89 3.36
C ARG A 166 1.26 -25.44 2.97
N ASN A 167 0.87 -24.65 3.95
CA ASN A 167 0.71 -23.21 3.80
C ASN A 167 2.05 -22.49 3.81
N LEU A 168 2.18 -21.45 3.00
CA LEU A 168 3.38 -20.62 2.91
C LEU A 168 3.00 -19.16 2.84
N TYR A 169 3.63 -18.34 3.68
CA TYR A 169 3.51 -16.89 3.64
C TYR A 169 4.88 -16.26 3.37
N PHE A 170 4.92 -15.33 2.42
CA PHE A 170 6.04 -14.39 2.28
C PHE A 170 5.48 -12.99 2.13
N ARG A 171 6.29 -11.99 2.47
CA ARG A 171 5.92 -10.58 2.35
C ARG A 171 7.13 -9.74 1.98
N PHE A 172 6.94 -8.85 1.02
CA PHE A 172 7.96 -7.88 0.61
C PHE A 172 7.33 -6.51 0.40
N ARG A 173 8.20 -5.50 0.33
CA ARG A 173 7.86 -4.11 0.08
C ARG A 173 8.44 -3.66 -1.25
N VAL A 174 7.68 -2.83 -1.95
CA VAL A 174 8.13 -2.01 -3.07
C VAL A 174 8.20 -0.57 -2.57
N GLU A 175 9.42 -0.07 -2.41
CA GLU A 175 9.71 1.33 -2.12
C GLU A 175 9.74 2.17 -3.41
N ASP A 176 9.82 3.49 -3.26
CA ASP A 176 10.02 4.46 -4.35
C ASP A 176 9.00 4.36 -5.49
N ILE A 177 7.72 4.20 -5.13
CA ILE A 177 6.62 4.13 -6.09
C ILE A 177 6.49 5.49 -6.80
N PRO A 178 6.53 5.53 -8.14
CA PRO A 178 6.42 6.78 -8.88
C PRO A 178 5.02 7.38 -8.74
N GLU A 179 4.96 8.71 -8.68
CA GLU A 179 3.69 9.44 -8.76
C GLU A 179 2.98 9.14 -10.09
N ASN A 180 1.65 9.13 -10.09
CA ASN A 180 0.80 8.78 -11.24
C ASN A 180 0.90 7.32 -11.70
N SER A 181 1.38 6.42 -10.84
CA SER A 181 1.33 4.98 -11.10
C SER A 181 0.13 4.32 -10.44
N VAL A 182 0.11 4.34 -9.10
CA VAL A 182 -0.94 3.77 -8.23
C VAL A 182 -1.67 4.86 -7.46
N PHE A 183 -1.00 6.00 -7.22
CA PHE A 183 -1.57 7.17 -6.57
C PHE A 183 -1.41 8.41 -7.44
N TYR A 184 -2.36 9.33 -7.30
CA TYR A 184 -2.48 10.59 -8.03
C TYR A 184 -2.73 11.70 -7.02
N GLU A 185 -1.91 12.75 -7.02
CA GLU A 185 -2.15 13.93 -6.20
C GLU A 185 -2.78 15.05 -7.02
N GLU A 186 -3.84 15.64 -6.50
CA GLU A 186 -4.48 16.82 -7.08
C GLU A 186 -4.65 17.91 -6.03
N ASN A 187 -4.62 19.16 -6.48
CA ASN A 187 -4.99 20.28 -5.64
C ASN A 187 -6.52 20.38 -5.60
N ILE A 188 -7.08 20.70 -4.44
CA ILE A 188 -8.53 20.93 -4.33
C ILE A 188 -8.85 22.16 -5.19
N SER A 189 -9.54 21.96 -6.31
CA SER A 189 -10.06 23.05 -7.11
C SER A 189 -11.40 23.51 -6.55
N ASN A 190 -11.54 24.82 -6.41
CA ASN A 190 -12.78 25.60 -6.19
C ASN A 190 -12.82 26.45 -4.91
N ASP A 191 -11.87 26.28 -3.99
CA ASP A 191 -11.67 27.24 -2.89
C ASP A 191 -10.27 27.86 -2.95
N PHE A 192 -10.22 29.16 -3.27
CA PHE A 192 -8.99 29.92 -3.48
C PHE A 192 -8.07 29.84 -2.27
N LEU A 193 -8.59 29.73 -1.04
CA LEU A 193 -7.79 29.56 0.18
C LEU A 193 -7.56 28.08 0.54
N GLN A 194 -8.55 27.21 0.42
CA GLN A 194 -8.44 25.80 0.82
C GLN A 194 -7.38 25.05 -0.01
N SER A 195 -7.24 25.39 -1.29
CA SER A 195 -6.19 24.84 -2.18
C SER A 195 -4.74 25.12 -1.71
N ALA A 196 -4.55 26.08 -0.81
CA ALA A 196 -3.26 26.43 -0.23
C ALA A 196 -2.90 25.60 1.01
N PHE A 197 -3.91 25.00 1.64
CA PHE A 197 -3.80 24.29 2.91
C PHE A 197 -4.09 22.80 2.80
N SER A 198 -4.65 22.32 1.69
CA SER A 198 -5.04 20.92 1.52
C SER A 198 -4.72 20.38 0.12
N LYS A 199 -4.46 19.08 0.06
CA LYS A 199 -4.31 18.29 -1.16
C LYS A 199 -5.26 17.10 -1.13
N THR A 200 -5.67 16.67 -2.32
CA THR A 200 -6.36 15.40 -2.51
C THR A 200 -5.36 14.39 -3.03
N GLU A 201 -5.35 13.18 -2.48
CA GLU A 201 -4.69 12.03 -3.07
C GLU A 201 -5.75 10.97 -3.43
N MET A 202 -5.69 10.48 -4.66
CA MET A 202 -6.52 9.40 -5.16
C MET A 202 -5.65 8.18 -5.37
N ILE A 203 -6.11 7.03 -4.91
CA ILE A 203 -5.46 5.74 -5.06
C ILE A 203 -6.43 4.88 -5.88
N ASP A 204 -6.00 4.46 -7.06
CA ASP A 204 -6.75 3.51 -7.90
C ASP A 204 -5.94 2.23 -8.01
N PHE A 205 -6.26 1.26 -7.16
CA PHE A 205 -5.53 0.01 -7.07
C PHE A 205 -6.32 -1.09 -7.80
N ARG A 206 -5.72 -1.63 -8.86
CA ARG A 206 -6.33 -2.67 -9.71
C ARG A 206 -5.39 -3.86 -9.83
N ILE A 207 -5.95 -5.06 -9.62
CA ILE A 207 -5.28 -6.35 -9.74
C ILE A 207 -5.93 -7.15 -10.86
N ASN A 208 -5.11 -7.64 -11.79
CA ASN A 208 -5.46 -8.55 -12.87
C ASN A 208 -6.59 -8.05 -13.81
N GLU A 209 -6.90 -6.76 -13.79
CA GLU A 209 -7.82 -6.13 -14.76
C GLU A 209 -7.19 -6.07 -16.15
N VAL A 210 -7.36 -7.14 -16.94
CA VAL A 210 -6.76 -7.32 -18.27
C VAL A 210 -7.08 -6.18 -19.23
N ARG A 211 -8.28 -5.59 -19.13
CA ARG A 211 -8.72 -4.48 -20.00
C ARG A 211 -7.89 -3.20 -19.82
N GLU A 212 -7.22 -3.08 -18.68
CA GLU A 212 -6.37 -1.94 -18.31
C GLU A 212 -4.87 -2.25 -18.53
N MET A 213 -4.53 -3.46 -19.00
CA MET A 213 -3.16 -3.86 -19.29
C MET A 213 -2.81 -3.56 -20.75
N ASN A 214 -1.53 -3.25 -21.01
CA ASN A 214 -1.04 -3.18 -22.38
C ASN A 214 -1.10 -4.58 -23.02
N PRO A 215 -1.68 -4.76 -24.22
CA PRO A 215 -1.82 -6.08 -24.85
C PRO A 215 -0.50 -6.84 -25.03
N LYS A 216 0.60 -6.14 -25.33
CA LYS A 216 1.92 -6.75 -25.50
C LYS A 216 2.56 -7.15 -24.18
N ALA A 217 2.41 -6.30 -23.15
CA ALA A 217 2.80 -6.69 -21.80
C ALA A 217 1.99 -7.90 -21.33
N TYR A 218 0.69 -7.93 -21.58
CA TYR A 218 -0.19 -9.06 -21.26
C TYR A 218 0.29 -10.37 -21.93
N GLU A 219 0.49 -10.35 -23.26
CA GLU A 219 1.01 -11.50 -24.02
C GLU A 219 2.33 -12.02 -23.42
N GLU A 220 3.23 -11.11 -23.04
CA GLU A 220 4.54 -11.45 -22.49
C GLU A 220 4.45 -12.08 -21.09
N ILE A 221 3.67 -11.49 -20.18
CA ILE A 221 3.58 -11.97 -18.79
C ILE A 221 2.81 -13.28 -18.66
N THR A 222 1.84 -13.55 -19.55
CA THR A 222 1.02 -14.78 -19.52
C THR A 222 1.56 -15.93 -20.36
N LYS A 223 2.71 -15.76 -21.03
CA LYS A 223 3.27 -16.78 -21.94
C LYS A 223 3.46 -18.15 -21.28
N ASP A 224 3.96 -18.14 -20.04
CA ASP A 224 4.33 -19.34 -19.27
C ASP A 224 3.76 -19.31 -17.84
N LYS A 225 2.84 -18.38 -17.56
CA LYS A 225 2.32 -18.10 -16.21
C LYS A 225 0.80 -17.98 -16.22
N THR A 226 0.18 -18.23 -15.08
CA THR A 226 -1.27 -18.09 -14.90
C THR A 226 -1.56 -17.09 -13.80
N PHE A 227 -2.64 -16.31 -13.93
CA PHE A 227 -3.06 -15.42 -12.84
C PHE A 227 -3.35 -16.21 -11.56
N LEU A 228 -2.90 -15.66 -10.43
CA LEU A 228 -3.04 -16.30 -9.13
C LEU A 228 -4.49 -16.13 -8.65
N PRO A 229 -5.26 -17.22 -8.45
CA PRO A 229 -6.59 -17.14 -7.86
C PRO A 229 -6.51 -16.87 -6.35
N PHE A 230 -7.32 -15.93 -5.88
CA PHE A 230 -7.39 -15.54 -4.48
C PHE A 230 -8.69 -16.03 -3.84
N SER A 231 -8.58 -16.67 -2.67
CA SER A 231 -9.73 -16.96 -1.79
C SER A 231 -10.07 -15.77 -0.89
N LYS A 232 -9.11 -14.88 -0.67
CA LYS A 232 -9.23 -13.77 0.26
C LYS A 232 -8.28 -12.65 -0.12
N ILE A 233 -8.77 -11.41 -0.04
CA ILE A 233 -7.98 -10.22 -0.35
C ILE A 233 -8.14 -9.23 0.80
N HIS A 234 -7.02 -8.84 1.38
CA HIS A 234 -6.90 -7.78 2.38
C HIS A 234 -6.22 -6.58 1.73
N PHE A 235 -6.87 -5.43 1.74
CA PHE A 235 -6.27 -4.17 1.37
C PHE A 235 -6.29 -3.24 2.56
N PHE A 236 -5.12 -2.71 2.94
CA PHE A 236 -4.98 -1.70 3.96
C PHE A 236 -4.47 -0.40 3.35
N PHE A 237 -5.20 0.69 3.57
CA PHE A 237 -4.65 2.03 3.46
C PHE A 237 -4.19 2.48 4.84
N VAL A 238 -2.91 2.80 5.00
CA VAL A 238 -2.36 3.34 6.24
C VAL A 238 -1.97 4.79 6.02
N GLY A 239 -2.79 5.69 6.58
CA GLY A 239 -2.65 7.13 6.46
C GLY A 239 -2.28 7.81 7.77
N SER A 240 -2.10 9.13 7.70
CA SER A 240 -1.84 9.98 8.87
C SER A 240 -3.16 10.36 9.53
N SER A 241 -3.14 10.60 10.84
CA SER A 241 -4.28 11.16 11.58
C SER A 241 -4.72 12.55 11.11
N GLU A 242 -3.93 13.20 10.26
CA GLU A 242 -4.26 14.49 9.64
C GLU A 242 -5.07 14.35 8.35
N ASP A 243 -5.27 13.12 7.85
CA ASP A 243 -6.15 12.87 6.71
C ASP A 243 -7.60 13.19 7.16
N GLU A 244 -8.18 14.26 6.60
CA GLU A 244 -9.46 14.83 7.03
C GLU A 244 -10.64 14.00 6.55
N GLN A 245 -10.51 13.42 5.36
CA GLN A 245 -11.56 12.63 4.72
C GLN A 245 -10.94 11.46 3.99
N ILE A 246 -11.56 10.30 4.14
CA ILE A 246 -11.25 9.09 3.38
C ILE A 246 -12.56 8.53 2.87
N ALA A 247 -12.70 8.52 1.55
CA ALA A 247 -13.83 7.95 0.84
C ALA A 247 -13.31 6.91 -0.15
N GLY A 248 -14.14 5.94 -0.53
CA GLY A 248 -13.77 4.97 -1.56
C GLY A 248 -14.97 4.53 -2.37
N ASN A 249 -14.72 3.71 -3.40
CA ASN A 249 -15.78 3.06 -4.15
C ASN A 249 -16.52 1.98 -3.33
N THR A 250 -15.91 1.53 -2.24
CA THR A 250 -16.48 0.56 -1.29
C THR A 250 -16.17 1.01 0.13
N ASP A 251 -17.06 0.70 1.07
CA ASP A 251 -16.84 1.00 2.48
C ASP A 251 -15.74 0.10 3.05
N TYR A 252 -14.88 0.68 3.90
CA TYR A 252 -13.94 -0.12 4.67
C TYR A 252 -14.68 -0.89 5.76
N LYS A 253 -14.17 -2.08 6.06
CA LYS A 253 -14.72 -2.99 7.06
C LYS A 253 -14.35 -2.60 8.49
N ASP A 254 -13.13 -2.10 8.67
CA ASP A 254 -12.56 -1.78 9.98
C ASP A 254 -11.57 -0.62 9.85
N CYS A 255 -11.40 0.14 10.93
CA CYS A 255 -10.35 1.15 11.05
C CYS A 255 -9.73 1.12 12.44
N ARG A 256 -8.40 1.27 12.51
CA ARG A 256 -7.67 1.18 13.79
C ARG A 256 -6.46 2.08 13.84
N LEU A 257 -6.21 2.63 15.01
CA LEU A 257 -4.98 3.36 15.33
C LEU A 257 -3.83 2.37 15.45
N LEU A 258 -2.70 2.65 14.79
CA LEU A 258 -1.50 1.84 14.91
C LEU A 258 -0.65 2.29 16.11
N ASN A 259 -0.17 1.33 16.89
CA ASN A 259 0.78 1.58 17.97
C ASN A 259 2.18 1.85 17.39
N TYR A 260 2.72 3.04 17.63
CA TYR A 260 4.02 3.44 17.07
C TYR A 260 5.14 2.45 17.41
N ASP A 261 5.29 2.11 18.69
CA ASP A 261 6.42 1.30 19.18
C ASP A 261 6.46 -0.09 18.55
N ARG A 262 5.28 -0.68 18.31
CA ARG A 262 5.15 -1.99 17.63
C ARG A 262 5.54 -1.94 16.16
N TRP A 263 5.24 -0.83 15.48
CA TRP A 263 5.42 -0.71 14.04
C TRP A 263 6.72 0.02 13.65
N GLN A 264 7.43 0.65 14.59
CA GLN A 264 8.64 1.43 14.33
C GLN A 264 9.70 0.60 13.59
N ALA A 265 10.02 -0.60 14.09
CA ALA A 265 11.01 -1.48 13.47
C ALA A 265 10.60 -1.98 12.07
N TYR A 266 9.29 -1.94 11.75
CA TYR A 266 8.74 -2.36 10.47
C TYR A 266 8.72 -1.23 9.42
N ILE A 267 8.46 -0.01 9.87
CA ILE A 267 8.36 1.18 9.01
C ILE A 267 9.75 1.79 8.78
N GLY A 268 10.57 1.87 9.82
CA GLY A 268 11.90 2.49 9.83
C GLY A 268 11.97 3.77 10.67
N ASP A 269 13.18 4.25 10.93
CA ASP A 269 13.47 5.27 11.96
C ASP A 269 13.24 6.73 11.53
N ASN A 270 12.94 6.98 10.25
CA ASN A 270 12.84 8.34 9.68
C ASN A 270 11.42 8.95 9.72
N TYR A 271 10.49 8.33 10.44
CA TYR A 271 9.10 8.76 10.51
C TYR A 271 8.85 9.79 11.62
N ASP A 272 7.87 10.66 11.37
CA ASP A 272 7.36 11.64 12.35
C ASP A 272 6.34 10.98 13.30
N ASN A 273 6.80 10.63 14.51
CA ASN A 273 5.98 9.98 15.53
C ASN A 273 5.00 10.89 16.27
N THR A 274 5.00 12.20 15.96
CA THR A 274 4.01 13.13 16.50
C THR A 274 2.63 12.89 15.86
N ARG A 275 2.60 12.47 14.60
CA ARG A 275 1.38 12.22 13.82
C ARG A 275 1.03 10.75 13.90
N LYS A 276 -0.16 10.40 14.39
CA LYS A 276 -0.54 8.98 14.53
C LYS A 276 -0.86 8.37 13.16
N LEU A 277 -0.64 7.06 13.04
CA LEU A 277 -1.00 6.30 11.84
C LEU A 277 -2.34 5.58 12.06
N ILE A 278 -3.23 5.67 11.08
CA ILE A 278 -4.53 5.00 11.09
C ILE A 278 -4.58 4.04 9.90
N ALA A 279 -4.92 2.78 10.17
CA ALA A 279 -5.09 1.75 9.15
C ALA A 279 -6.58 1.53 8.87
N TYR A 280 -6.96 1.66 7.61
CA TYR A 280 -8.30 1.41 7.08
C TYR A 280 -8.28 0.09 6.30
N HIS A 281 -9.22 -0.80 6.58
CA HIS A 281 -9.20 -2.18 6.11
C HIS A 281 -10.36 -2.49 5.17
N TRP A 282 -10.05 -2.88 3.94
CA TRP A 282 -11.00 -3.52 3.03
C TRP A 282 -10.68 -5.02 2.96
N CYS A 283 -11.72 -5.83 3.05
CA CYS A 283 -11.60 -7.28 3.00
C CYS A 283 -12.61 -7.85 2.02
N TRP A 284 -12.11 -8.53 1.01
CA TRP A 284 -12.92 -9.46 0.24
C TRP A 284 -12.63 -10.91 0.67
N LYS A 285 -13.66 -11.74 0.69
CA LYS A 285 -13.59 -13.17 0.99
C LYS A 285 -14.47 -13.93 -0.01
N GLY A 286 -13.99 -15.07 -0.49
CA GLY A 286 -14.79 -16.01 -1.26
C GLY A 286 -15.98 -16.53 -0.46
N ASP A 287 -17.09 -16.76 -1.16
CA ASP A 287 -18.31 -17.30 -0.56
C ASP A 287 -18.17 -18.82 -0.32
N ALA A 288 -19.14 -19.42 0.39
CA ALA A 288 -19.12 -20.81 0.85
C ALA A 288 -18.95 -21.90 -0.24
N ASN A 289 -19.05 -21.53 -1.52
CA ASN A 289 -18.83 -22.42 -2.67
C ASN A 289 -17.38 -22.41 -3.18
N ASP A 290 -16.40 -21.99 -2.38
CA ASP A 290 -14.97 -21.90 -2.76
C ASP A 290 -14.73 -21.05 -4.03
N GLN A 291 -15.50 -19.96 -4.18
CA GLN A 291 -15.29 -19.03 -5.28
C GLN A 291 -13.99 -18.26 -5.04
N THR A 292 -12.94 -18.64 -5.75
CA THR A 292 -11.75 -17.81 -5.90
C THR A 292 -12.02 -16.73 -6.96
N ARG A 293 -11.33 -15.59 -6.85
CA ARG A 293 -11.25 -14.60 -7.92
C ARG A 293 -9.81 -14.25 -8.19
N ASP A 294 -9.50 -13.94 -9.43
CA ASP A 294 -8.20 -13.42 -9.83
C ASP A 294 -8.17 -11.89 -9.86
N ARG A 295 -9.33 -11.22 -10.01
CA ARG A 295 -9.42 -9.76 -10.14
C ARG A 295 -9.86 -9.05 -8.87
N TYR A 296 -9.35 -7.84 -8.66
CA TYR A 296 -9.77 -6.97 -7.57
C TYR A 296 -9.49 -5.51 -7.91
N SER A 297 -10.41 -4.62 -7.54
CA SER A 297 -10.20 -3.19 -7.68
C SER A 297 -10.72 -2.44 -6.46
N ILE A 298 -9.98 -1.41 -6.06
CA ILE A 298 -10.35 -0.50 -5.00
C ILE A 298 -9.90 0.91 -5.36
N PHE A 299 -10.82 1.85 -5.20
CA PHE A 299 -10.56 3.26 -5.38
C PHE A 299 -10.73 3.96 -4.03
N ILE A 300 -9.75 4.77 -3.65
CA ILE A 300 -9.73 5.54 -2.41
C ILE A 300 -9.39 6.98 -2.75
N LYS A 301 -10.11 7.92 -2.16
CA LYS A 301 -9.84 9.34 -2.19
C LYS A 301 -9.59 9.80 -0.76
N THR A 302 -8.43 10.40 -0.52
CA THR A 302 -8.04 11.00 0.76
C THR A 302 -7.79 12.49 0.59
N VAL A 303 -8.22 13.29 1.57
CA VAL A 303 -7.89 14.72 1.67
C VAL A 303 -6.98 14.93 2.86
N TYR A 304 -5.88 15.65 2.67
CA TYR A 304 -4.88 15.85 3.73
C TYR A 304 -4.32 17.26 3.71
N LYS A 305 -3.85 17.71 4.88
CA LYS A 305 -3.28 19.05 5.03
C LYS A 305 -1.91 19.16 4.35
N SER A 306 -1.76 20.16 3.50
CA SER A 306 -0.51 20.49 2.82
C SER A 306 -0.34 21.99 2.74
N ILE A 307 0.67 22.52 3.44
CA ILE A 307 0.94 23.96 3.51
C ILE A 307 1.87 24.36 2.37
N LYS A 308 1.37 25.17 1.44
CA LYS A 308 2.20 25.76 0.37
C LYS A 308 2.61 27.19 0.73
N TRP A 309 3.79 27.32 1.35
CA TRP A 309 4.34 28.62 1.77
C TRP A 309 4.37 29.69 0.66
N LYS A 310 4.69 29.30 -0.59
CA LYS A 310 4.65 30.23 -1.73
C LYS A 310 3.25 30.78 -1.98
N THR A 311 2.22 29.94 -1.83
CA THR A 311 0.82 30.35 -1.99
C THR A 311 0.39 31.23 -0.80
N ILE A 312 0.78 30.86 0.42
CA ILE A 312 0.55 31.67 1.63
C ILE A 312 1.15 33.07 1.48
N LEU A 313 2.41 33.15 1.07
CA LEU A 313 3.10 34.44 0.89
C LEU A 313 2.39 35.31 -0.16
N LYS A 314 1.86 34.72 -1.23
CA LYS A 314 1.04 35.43 -2.21
C LYS A 314 -0.23 36.01 -1.57
N TYR A 315 -0.95 35.25 -0.73
CA TYR A 315 -2.13 35.79 -0.02
C TYR A 315 -1.74 36.90 0.96
N CYS A 316 -0.67 36.71 1.74
CA CYS A 316 -0.17 37.74 2.64
C CYS A 316 0.16 39.03 1.88
N SER A 317 0.72 38.92 0.67
CA SER A 317 1.01 40.07 -0.20
C SER A 317 -0.26 40.77 -0.69
N VAL A 318 -1.31 40.02 -1.04
CA VAL A 318 -2.62 40.58 -1.43
C VAL A 318 -3.27 41.31 -0.25
N VAL A 319 -3.29 40.69 0.94
CA VAL A 319 -3.83 41.30 2.16
C VAL A 319 -3.07 42.59 2.49
N PHE A 320 -1.74 42.55 2.44
CA PHE A 320 -0.90 43.73 2.66
C PHE A 320 -1.18 44.84 1.64
N GLY A 321 -1.34 44.49 0.36
CA GLY A 321 -1.72 45.43 -0.69
C GLY A 321 -3.08 46.08 -0.45
N LEU A 322 -4.10 45.29 -0.05
CA LEU A 322 -5.41 45.82 0.32
C LEU A 322 -5.34 46.75 1.53
N SER A 323 -4.52 46.43 2.53
CA SER A 323 -4.28 47.30 3.68
C SER A 323 -3.65 48.63 3.28
N LEU A 324 -2.67 48.63 2.37
CA LEU A 324 -2.06 49.85 1.84
C LEU A 324 -3.06 50.71 1.07
N VAL A 325 -3.87 50.10 0.21
CA VAL A 325 -4.93 50.82 -0.52
C VAL A 325 -5.94 51.42 0.45
N SER A 326 -6.36 50.67 1.47
CA SER A 326 -7.27 51.17 2.49
C SER A 326 -6.69 52.36 3.26
N ALA A 327 -5.40 52.34 3.56
CA ALA A 327 -4.71 53.46 4.21
C ALA A 327 -4.67 54.70 3.30
N ILE A 328 -4.33 54.52 2.01
CA ILE A 328 -4.31 55.61 1.02
C ILE A 328 -5.70 56.25 0.87
N VAL A 329 -6.75 55.42 0.75
CA VAL A 329 -8.14 55.91 0.64
C VAL A 329 -8.54 56.68 1.90
N TRP A 330 -8.19 56.17 3.08
CA TRP A 330 -8.47 56.85 4.35
C TRP A 330 -7.78 58.22 4.46
N ASP A 331 -6.51 58.29 4.06
CA ASP A 331 -5.77 59.56 4.06
C ASP A 331 -6.32 60.54 3.03
N ALA A 332 -6.75 60.06 1.85
CA ALA A 332 -7.43 60.89 0.85
C ALA A 332 -8.78 61.44 1.37
N ILE A 333 -9.58 60.63 2.06
CA ILE A 333 -10.83 61.06 2.71
C ILE A 333 -10.55 62.13 3.76
N LYS A 334 -9.50 61.97 4.57
CA LYS A 334 -9.09 62.98 5.57
C LYS A 334 -8.62 64.30 4.95
N ALA A 335 -7.97 64.25 3.78
CA ALA A 335 -7.48 65.45 3.10
C ALA A 335 -8.60 66.23 2.40
N PHE A 336 -9.72 65.58 2.08
CA PHE A 336 -10.84 66.15 1.32
C PHE A 336 -11.47 67.41 1.95
N PRO A 337 -11.75 67.47 3.27
CA PRO A 337 -12.26 68.69 3.92
C PRO A 337 -11.28 69.86 3.89
N CYS A 338 -9.97 69.60 4.00
CA CYS A 338 -8.94 70.64 3.91
C CYS A 338 -8.87 71.24 2.50
N PHE A 339 -9.00 70.39 1.47
CA PHE A 339 -9.03 70.83 0.09
C PHE A 339 -10.27 71.68 -0.24
N ILE A 340 -11.44 71.30 0.29
CA ILE A 340 -12.67 72.11 0.17
C ILE A 340 -12.50 73.47 0.85
N ASN A 341 -11.97 73.51 2.07
CA ASN A 341 -11.74 74.78 2.78
C ASN A 341 -10.74 75.67 2.04
N TRP A 342 -9.68 75.10 1.46
CA TRP A 342 -8.70 75.84 0.66
C TRP A 342 -9.29 76.43 -0.64
N ILE A 343 -10.16 75.67 -1.34
CA ILE A 343 -10.91 76.19 -2.51
C ILE A 343 -11.86 77.32 -2.10
N VAL A 344 -12.55 77.18 -0.96
CA VAL A 344 -13.46 78.22 -0.45
C VAL A 344 -12.69 79.50 -0.08
N GLU A 345 -11.46 79.40 0.42
CA GLU A 345 -10.60 80.55 0.67
C GLU A 345 -10.05 81.20 -0.61
N LEU A 346 -9.76 80.42 -1.66
CA LEU A 346 -9.30 80.95 -2.96
C LEU A 346 -10.39 81.69 -3.75
N CYS A 347 -11.67 81.40 -3.46
CA CYS A 347 -12.83 82.04 -4.09
C CYS A 347 -13.36 83.26 -3.32
N LYS A 348 -12.74 83.62 -2.19
CA LYS A 348 -12.94 84.90 -1.48
C LYS A 348 -11.87 85.89 -1.91
#